data_AF-A0A397UZJ8-F1
#
_entry.id   AF-A0A397UZJ8-F1
#
_cell.length_a   1.000
_cell.length_b   1.000
_cell.length_c   1.000
_cell.angle_alpha   90.00
_cell.angle_beta   90.00
_cell.angle_gamma   90.00
#
_symmetry.space_group_name_H-M   'P 1'
#
loop_
_entity.id
_entity.type
_entity.pdbx_description
1 polymer ?
#
loop_
_entity_poly.entity_id
_entity_poly.type
_entity_poly.pdbx_seq_one_letter_code
_entity_poly.pdbx_strand_id
1 'polypeptide(L)'
;MGLLHPIWNYFEKLGHVTGFQQPRAKCFECNYEFNEATKPAKKHFKICQLVSNNKYKEYAELEKVYKTTNKKSDSNVEPILSTASSQPSRQSVINFAMVDRITSQEQKALELKFASSIYLFCY
;
A
#
# COMPACT_ATOMS: atom_id res chain seq x y z
N MET A 1 -6.74 -15.64 -12.98
CA MET A 1 -7.08 -14.80 -11.81
C MET A 1 -5.85 -14.67 -10.94
N GLY A 2 -5.30 -13.46 -10.78
CA GLY A 2 -4.12 -13.26 -9.94
C GLY A 2 -4.45 -13.55 -8.47
N LEU A 3 -3.63 -14.34 -7.79
CA LEU A 3 -3.79 -14.59 -6.37
C LEU A 3 -3.61 -13.26 -5.62
N LEU A 4 -4.61 -12.85 -4.83
CA LEU A 4 -4.48 -11.72 -3.92
C LEU A 4 -3.39 -12.03 -2.89
N HIS A 5 -2.59 -11.02 -2.54
CA HIS A 5 -1.52 -11.20 -1.55
C HIS A 5 -2.13 -11.63 -0.20
N PRO A 6 -1.65 -12.69 0.46
CA PRO A 6 -2.26 -13.25 1.69
C PRO A 6 -2.23 -12.32 2.90
N ILE A 7 -1.59 -11.16 2.78
CA ILE A 7 -1.55 -10.15 3.85
C ILE A 7 -2.95 -9.59 4.09
N TRP A 8 -3.79 -9.55 3.04
CA TRP A 8 -5.14 -8.99 3.11
C TRP A 8 -6.11 -9.83 3.95
N ASN A 9 -5.73 -11.03 4.39
CA ASN A 9 -6.53 -11.80 5.35
C ASN A 9 -6.55 -11.18 6.75
N TYR A 10 -5.64 -10.23 7.04
CA TYR A 10 -5.48 -9.59 8.36
C TYR A 10 -5.98 -8.14 8.39
N PHE A 11 -6.58 -7.66 7.29
CA PHE A 11 -7.02 -6.28 7.15
C PHE A 11 -8.39 -6.20 6.48
N GLU A 12 -9.21 -5.28 6.95
CA GLU A 12 -10.45 -4.87 6.29
C GLU A 12 -10.14 -3.82 5.21
N LYS A 13 -10.75 -3.94 4.03
CA LYS A 13 -10.66 -2.90 2.99
C LYS A 13 -11.84 -1.94 3.13
N LEU A 14 -11.56 -0.67 3.40
CA LEU A 14 -12.57 0.36 3.68
C LEU A 14 -12.99 1.16 2.43
N GLY A 15 -12.32 0.96 1.29
CA GLY A 15 -12.58 1.73 0.07
C GLY A 15 -12.05 3.17 0.17
N HIS A 16 -12.72 4.11 -0.49
CA HIS A 16 -12.27 5.49 -0.62
C HIS A 16 -13.03 6.42 0.33
N VAL A 17 -12.35 7.45 0.83
CA VAL A 17 -12.99 8.57 1.54
C VAL A 17 -13.29 9.66 0.52
N THR A 18 -14.48 10.25 0.59
CA THR A 18 -14.85 11.37 -0.28
C THR A 18 -13.80 12.49 -0.21
N GLY A 19 -13.24 12.88 -1.36
CA GLY A 19 -12.14 13.86 -1.45
C GLY A 19 -10.73 13.25 -1.50
N PHE A 20 -10.57 11.95 -1.25
CA PHE A 20 -9.30 11.23 -1.36
C PHE A 20 -9.40 10.06 -2.36
N GLN A 21 -8.51 10.06 -3.36
CA GLN A 21 -8.49 8.99 -4.37
C GLN A 21 -7.81 7.70 -3.90
N GLN A 22 -7.20 7.69 -2.70
CA GLN A 22 -6.48 6.51 -2.23
C GLN A 22 -7.40 5.60 -1.42
N PRO A 23 -7.50 4.30 -1.76
CA PRO A 23 -8.26 3.35 -0.96
C PRO A 23 -7.57 3.15 0.39
N ARG A 24 -8.35 2.79 1.41
CA ARG A 24 -7.89 2.61 2.79
C ARG A 24 -8.15 1.18 3.27
N ALA A 25 -7.33 0.76 4.22
CA ALA A 25 -7.47 -0.50 4.90
C ALA A 25 -7.34 -0.30 6.42
N LYS A 26 -7.92 -1.22 7.20
CA LYS A 26 -7.95 -1.20 8.66
C LYS A 26 -7.47 -2.53 9.22
N CYS A 27 -6.65 -2.50 10.25
CA CYS A 27 -6.22 -3.73 10.94
C CYS A 27 -7.37 -4.31 11.78
N PHE A 28 -7.61 -5.63 11.68
CA PHE A 28 -8.64 -6.30 12.48
C PHE A 28 -8.36 -6.30 13.99
N GLU A 29 -7.09 -6.26 14.39
CA GLU A 29 -6.73 -6.36 15.82
C GLU A 29 -6.74 -5.01 16.52
N CYS A 30 -6.13 -3.99 15.90
CA CYS A 30 -5.89 -2.69 16.54
C CYS A 30 -6.74 -1.55 15.97
N ASN A 31 -7.56 -1.83 14.95
CA ASN A 31 -8.36 -0.84 14.21
C ASN A 31 -7.55 0.32 13.60
N TYR A 32 -6.22 0.20 13.51
CA TYR A 32 -5.39 1.21 12.86
C TYR A 32 -5.67 1.24 11.37
N GLU A 33 -5.91 2.45 10.85
CA GLU A 33 -6.22 2.68 9.44
C GLU A 33 -5.02 3.23 8.68
N PHE A 34 -4.85 2.78 7.43
CA PHE A 34 -3.76 3.19 6.56
C PHE A 34 -4.16 3.05 5.09
N ASN A 35 -3.34 3.57 4.17
CA ASN A 35 -3.63 3.47 2.74
C ASN A 35 -3.48 2.02 2.25
N GLU A 36 -4.43 1.53 1.47
CA GLU A 36 -4.50 0.15 0.97
C GLU A 36 -3.34 -0.14 -0.01
N ALA A 37 -2.18 -0.45 0.56
CA ALA A 37 -1.01 -0.90 -0.16
C ALA A 37 -0.28 -2.00 0.62
N THR A 38 0.25 -2.99 -0.10
CA THR A 38 0.91 -4.17 0.47
C THR A 38 2.10 -3.81 1.37
N LYS A 39 2.89 -2.79 1.00
CA LYS A 39 4.07 -2.35 1.77
C LYS A 39 3.65 -1.81 3.17
N PRO A 40 2.74 -0.82 3.27
CA PRO A 40 2.15 -0.40 4.54
C PRO A 40 1.54 -1.55 5.35
N ALA A 41 0.76 -2.43 4.72
CA ALA A 41 0.13 -3.56 5.39
C ALA A 41 1.16 -4.49 6.05
N LYS A 42 2.22 -4.88 5.32
CA LYS A 42 3.31 -5.69 5.88
C LYS A 42 4.07 -4.97 6.99
N LYS A 43 4.32 -3.68 6.84
CA LYS A 43 5.02 -2.88 7.85
C LYS A 43 4.22 -2.84 9.14
N HIS A 44 2.92 -2.51 9.04
CA HIS A 44 2.02 -2.49 10.18
C HIS A 44 1.90 -3.86 10.83
N PHE A 45 1.66 -4.91 10.01
CA PHE A 45 1.50 -6.28 10.51
C PHE A 45 2.67 -6.69 11.39
N LYS A 46 3.93 -6.34 11.05
CA LYS A 46 5.14 -6.67 11.83
C LYS A 46 5.31 -5.92 13.16
N ILE A 47 4.73 -4.73 13.28
CA ILE A 47 4.90 -3.87 14.46
C ILE A 47 3.66 -3.84 15.34
N CYS A 48 2.56 -4.41 14.87
CA CYS A 48 1.31 -4.41 15.61
C CYS A 48 1.43 -5.33 16.84
N GLN A 49 1.37 -4.73 18.02
CA GLN A 49 1.48 -5.43 19.30
C GLN A 49 0.22 -6.25 19.63
N LEU A 50 -0.91 -5.96 18.97
CA LEU A 50 -2.18 -6.67 19.16
C LEU A 50 -2.31 -7.90 18.24
N VAL A 51 -1.44 -8.06 17.25
CA VAL A 51 -1.40 -9.29 16.43
C VAL A 51 -0.76 -10.42 17.22
N SER A 52 -1.49 -11.52 17.38
CA SER A 52 -0.99 -12.70 18.08
C SER A 52 0.14 -13.41 17.30
N ASN A 53 1.05 -14.06 18.02
CA ASN A 53 2.12 -14.88 17.44
C ASN A 53 1.60 -15.98 16.48
N ASN A 54 0.40 -16.50 16.71
CA ASN A 54 -0.20 -17.51 15.83
C ASN A 54 -0.51 -16.94 14.43
N LYS A 55 -1.07 -15.73 14.37
CA LYS A 55 -1.35 -15.03 13.10
C LYS A 55 -0.06 -14.73 12.32
N TYR A 56 1.04 -14.41 13.02
CA TYR A 56 2.35 -14.27 12.37
C TYR A 56 2.86 -15.55 11.74
N LYS A 57 2.75 -16.68 12.44
CA LYS A 57 3.15 -18.00 11.92
C LYS A 57 2.30 -18.39 10.71
N GLU A 58 0.99 -18.22 10.81
CA GLU A 58 0.06 -18.49 9.70
C GLU A 58 0.39 -17.64 8.47
N TYR A 59 0.60 -16.33 8.65
CA TYR A 59 1.02 -15.44 7.55
C TYR A 59 2.36 -15.89 6.92
N ALA A 60 3.33 -16.31 7.72
CA ALA A 60 4.63 -16.76 7.22
C ALA A 60 4.49 -17.98 6.30
N GLU A 61 3.63 -18.95 6.65
CA GLU A 61 3.36 -20.11 5.80
C GLU A 61 2.62 -19.72 4.53
N LEU A 62 1.57 -18.88 4.62
CA LEU A 62 0.84 -18.38 3.45
C LEU A 62 1.75 -17.58 2.49
N GLU A 63 2.68 -16.78 3.03
CA GLU A 63 3.62 -16.00 2.23
C GLU A 63 4.61 -16.90 1.47
N LYS A 64 5.04 -18.03 2.05
CA LYS A 64 5.89 -19.01 1.35
C LYS A 64 5.14 -19.62 0.16
N VAL A 65 3.89 -20.06 0.36
CA VAL A 65 3.05 -20.62 -0.70
C VAL A 65 2.86 -19.60 -1.83
N TYR A 66 2.48 -18.37 -1.47
CA TYR A 66 2.27 -17.28 -2.42
C TYR A 66 3.52 -16.97 -3.27
N LYS A 67 4.72 -17.01 -2.68
CA LYS A 67 5.98 -16.80 -3.40
C LYS A 67 6.29 -17.94 -4.36
N THR A 68 6.01 -19.18 -3.98
CA THR A 68 6.25 -20.36 -4.82
C THR A 68 5.31 -20.40 -6.03
N THR A 69 4.03 -20.07 -5.85
CA THR A 69 3.06 -20.02 -6.95
C THR A 69 3.35 -18.92 -7.94
N ASN A 70 3.80 -17.74 -7.48
CA ASN A 70 4.13 -16.62 -8.36
C ASN A 70 5.53 -16.73 -9.01
N LYS A 71 6.41 -17.62 -8.53
CA LYS A 71 7.72 -17.90 -9.15
C LYS A 71 7.67 -18.97 -10.25
N LYS A 72 6.59 -19.75 -10.34
CA LYS A 72 6.48 -20.91 -11.26
C LYS A 72 6.03 -20.56 -12.69
N SER A 73 5.99 -19.29 -13.07
CA SER A 73 5.50 -18.85 -14.38
C SER A 73 6.49 -19.03 -15.55
N ASP A 74 7.67 -19.63 -15.34
CA ASP A 74 8.71 -19.82 -16.38
C ASP A 74 9.01 -21.31 -16.69
N SER A 75 7.99 -22.12 -17.01
CA SER A 75 8.25 -23.40 -17.69
C SER A 75 7.26 -23.66 -18.83
N ASN A 76 7.66 -23.15 -20.00
CA ASN A 76 7.56 -23.71 -21.35
C ASN A 76 6.61 -24.92 -21.56
N VAL A 77 5.43 -24.67 -22.10
CA VAL A 77 4.67 -25.62 -22.95
C VAL A 77 3.91 -24.80 -24.02
N GLU A 78 4.43 -24.78 -25.25
CA GLU A 78 3.61 -24.57 -26.46
C GLU A 78 2.95 -25.92 -26.84
N PRO A 79 1.72 -25.98 -27.42
CA PRO A 79 1.48 -25.53 -28.81
C PRO A 79 0.10 -24.87 -29.14
N ILE A 80 0.17 -23.88 -30.04
CA ILE A 80 -0.65 -23.62 -31.27
C ILE A 80 -2.20 -23.59 -31.17
N LEU A 81 -2.83 -22.41 -31.38
CA LEU A 81 -3.58 -22.06 -32.60
C LEU A 81 -4.38 -20.72 -32.47
N SER A 82 -3.93 -19.74 -33.25
CA SER A 82 -4.53 -18.51 -33.79
C SER A 82 -5.90 -17.98 -33.30
N THR A 83 -5.95 -16.69 -32.93
CA THR A 83 -6.76 -15.66 -33.62
C THR A 83 -6.20 -14.26 -33.29
N ALA A 84 -5.90 -13.49 -34.34
CA ALA A 84 -5.33 -12.14 -34.27
C ALA A 84 -6.38 -11.07 -33.92
N SER A 85 -5.98 -10.04 -33.15
CA SER A 85 -6.39 -8.65 -33.42
C SER A 85 -5.60 -7.62 -32.58
N SER A 86 -4.72 -6.89 -33.28
CA SER A 86 -4.38 -5.46 -33.14
C SER A 86 -3.96 -4.85 -31.77
N GLN A 87 -2.66 -4.49 -31.72
CA GLN A 87 -1.97 -3.48 -30.89
C GLN A 87 -2.72 -2.11 -30.79
N PRO A 88 -2.35 -1.15 -29.89
CA PRO A 88 -0.97 -0.81 -29.53
C PRO A 88 -0.62 -0.63 -28.05
N SER A 89 0.62 -1.00 -27.79
CA SER A 89 1.49 -0.64 -26.66
C SER A 89 1.40 0.84 -26.29
N ARG A 90 1.11 1.14 -25.02
CA ARG A 90 1.49 2.39 -24.37
C ARG A 90 2.53 2.11 -23.29
N GLN A 91 3.79 2.29 -23.65
CA GLN A 91 4.84 2.65 -22.70
C GLN A 91 4.48 4.02 -22.12
N SER A 92 4.07 4.09 -20.86
CA SER A 92 4.08 5.33 -20.10
C SER A 92 5.32 5.33 -19.20
N VAL A 93 6.40 5.92 -19.71
CA VAL A 93 7.50 6.41 -18.87
C VAL A 93 6.94 7.61 -18.11
N ILE A 94 6.52 7.41 -16.86
CA ILE A 94 6.10 8.51 -16.00
C ILE A 94 7.38 9.08 -15.38
N ASN A 95 7.84 10.20 -15.94
CA ASN A 95 8.85 11.07 -15.35
C ASN A 95 8.38 11.52 -13.96
N PHE A 96 9.00 10.97 -12.91
CA PHE A 96 8.81 11.43 -11.53
C PHE A 96 9.73 12.63 -11.29
N ALA A 97 9.46 13.75 -11.98
CA ALA A 97 10.16 15.00 -11.75
C ALA A 97 9.19 15.99 -11.07
N MET A 98 9.61 16.51 -9.92
CA MET A 98 8.98 17.56 -9.12
C MET A 98 7.65 17.20 -8.43
N VAL A 99 7.76 16.41 -7.35
CA VAL A 99 6.90 16.65 -6.19
C VAL A 99 7.62 17.72 -5.38
N ASP A 100 7.10 18.96 -5.39
CA ASP A 100 7.57 20.02 -4.49
C ASP A 100 7.28 19.59 -3.06
N ARG A 101 8.28 18.99 -2.42
CA ARG A 101 8.21 18.60 -1.02
C ARG A 101 8.74 19.77 -0.21
N ILE A 102 7.86 20.33 0.60
CA ILE A 102 8.21 21.28 1.63
C ILE A 102 9.26 20.62 2.53
N THR A 103 10.40 21.29 2.72
CA THR A 103 11.46 20.78 3.58
C THR A 103 11.01 20.79 5.04
N SER A 104 11.61 19.93 5.88
CA SER A 104 11.29 19.90 7.31
C SER A 104 11.52 21.27 7.98
N GLN A 105 12.45 22.08 7.46
CA GLN A 105 12.71 23.44 7.94
C GLN A 105 11.56 24.40 7.59
N GLU A 106 11.07 24.36 6.36
CA GLU A 106 9.92 25.18 5.93
C GLU A 106 8.65 24.78 6.69
N GLN A 107 8.43 23.49 6.93
CA GLN A 107 7.31 23.01 7.73
C GLN A 107 7.36 23.58 9.15
N LYS A 108 8.52 23.51 9.83
CA LYS A 108 8.68 24.09 11.18
C LYS A 108 8.46 25.60 11.21
N ALA A 109 8.91 26.31 10.17
CA ALA A 109 8.69 27.75 10.07
C ALA A 109 7.20 28.12 9.93
N LEU A 110 6.44 27.30 9.20
CA LEU A 110 4.99 27.46 9.06
C LEU A 110 4.25 27.14 10.36
N GLU A 111 4.64 26.06 11.05
CA GLU A 111 4.07 25.70 12.37
C GLU A 111 4.32 26.81 13.40
N LEU A 112 5.51 27.41 13.40
CA LEU A 112 5.84 28.51 14.31
C LEU A 112 5.04 29.78 13.99
N LYS A 113 4.86 30.12 12.71
CA LYS A 113 4.01 31.26 12.30
C LYS A 113 2.55 31.06 12.70
N PHE A 114 2.03 29.84 12.52
CA PHE A 114 0.68 29.49 12.94
C PHE A 114 0.50 29.64 14.46
N ALA A 115 1.42 29.05 15.24
CA ALA A 115 1.40 29.17 16.70
C ALA A 115 1.45 30.64 17.16
N SER A 116 2.33 31.45 16.58
CA SER A 116 2.44 32.89 16.89
C SER A 116 1.17 33.66 16.53
N SER A 117 0.50 33.32 15.42
CA SER A 117 -0.75 33.98 15.01
C SER A 117 -1.91 33.72 15.97
N ILE A 118 -1.95 32.55 16.60
CA ILE A 118 -2.94 32.22 17.65
C ILE A 118 -2.60 32.93 18.95
N TYR A 119 -1.31 32.97 19.31
CA TYR A 119 -0.86 33.58 20.57
C TYR A 119 -1.06 35.10 20.59
N LEU A 120 -0.89 35.77 19.44
CA LEU A 120 -1.15 37.21 19.27
C LEU A 120 -2.64 37.58 19.22
N PHE A 121 -3.54 36.61 19.04
CA PHE A 121 -4.99 36.87 19.03
C PHE A 121 -5.63 36.75 20.42
N CYS A 122 -4.87 36.30 21.43
CA CYS A 122 -5.34 36.07 22.80
C CYS A 122 -4.87 37.14 23.82
N TYR A 123 -4.33 38.27 23.34
CA TYR A 123 -4.02 39.45 24.16
C TYR A 123 -4.58 40.72 23.52
#